data_AF-A0A1E1WDG6-F1
#
_entry.id   AF-A0A1E1WDG6-F1
#
_cell.length_a   1.000
_cell.length_b   1.000
_cell.length_c   1.000
_cell.angle_alpha   90.00
_cell.angle_beta   90.00
_cell.angle_gamma   90.00
#
_symmetry.space_group_name_H-M   'P 1'
#
loop_
_entity.id
_entity.type
_entity.pdbx_description
1 polymer ?
#
loop_
_entity_poly.entity_id
_entity_poly.type
_entity_poly.pdbx_seq_one_letter_code
_entity_poly.pdbx_strand_id
1 'polypeptide(L)'
;MCILFLHNGSKDLDSDYRLVLVSNRDELYDRPSKDMAPWNEDPAVIGGRDLEAGCDGGTWLALSPLRHKIGVLLNLPNITRPNAKTRGRLVADFVKSDAPTDEYVDSMKGYASECNHFVFIAIELA
;
A
#
# COMPACT_ATOMS: atom_id res chain seq x y z
N MET A 1 -6.92 -0.10 15.43
CA MET A 1 -7.63 -0.50 14.20
C MET A 1 -7.10 0.33 13.04
N CYS A 2 -6.76 -0.28 11.89
CA CYS A 2 -6.36 0.48 10.69
C CYS A 2 -7.59 1.13 10.04
N ILE A 3 -7.48 2.39 9.60
CA ILE A 3 -8.58 3.13 8.98
C ILE A 3 -8.04 3.91 7.78
N LEU A 4 -8.79 3.93 6.67
CA LEU A 4 -8.52 4.75 5.50
C LEU A 4 -9.75 5.60 5.19
N PHE A 5 -9.54 6.91 5.09
CA PHE A 5 -10.47 7.84 4.47
C PHE A 5 -9.94 8.23 3.10
N LEU A 6 -10.80 8.17 2.10
CA LEU A 6 -10.50 8.50 0.72
C LEU A 6 -11.58 9.44 0.20
N HIS A 7 -11.17 10.61 -0.29
CA HIS A 7 -12.03 11.52 -1.06
C HIS A 7 -11.46 11.68 -2.45
N ASN A 8 -12.26 11.38 -3.47
CA ASN A 8 -11.90 11.57 -4.88
C ASN A 8 -12.70 12.75 -5.45
N GLY A 9 -12.13 13.95 -5.36
CA GLY A 9 -12.70 15.18 -5.91
C GLY A 9 -12.31 15.43 -7.36
N SER A 10 -11.68 14.49 -8.06
CA SER A 10 -11.15 14.74 -9.41
C SER A 10 -12.21 15.10 -10.46
N LYS A 11 -13.49 14.76 -10.21
CA LYS A 11 -14.64 15.09 -11.07
C LYS A 11 -15.61 16.07 -10.42
N ASP A 12 -15.31 16.55 -9.21
CA ASP A 12 -16.15 17.46 -8.45
C ASP A 12 -15.59 18.88 -8.60
N LEU A 13 -16.32 19.73 -9.34
CA LEU A 13 -15.90 21.11 -9.62
C LEU A 13 -15.94 22.00 -8.37
N ASP A 14 -16.68 21.61 -7.33
CA ASP A 14 -16.80 22.33 -6.07
C ASP A 14 -15.80 21.83 -5.02
N SER A 15 -14.98 20.81 -5.35
CA SER A 15 -13.99 20.24 -4.43
C SER A 15 -12.66 20.99 -4.49
N ASP A 16 -12.19 21.47 -3.33
CA ASP A 16 -10.87 22.13 -3.19
C ASP A 16 -9.69 21.18 -3.48
N TYR A 17 -9.89 19.87 -3.38
CA TYR A 17 -8.85 18.85 -3.55
C TYR A 17 -9.24 17.80 -4.59
N ARG A 18 -8.30 17.47 -5.49
CA ARG A 18 -8.48 16.36 -6.45
C ARG A 18 -8.50 14.99 -5.76
N LEU A 19 -7.72 14.85 -4.69
CA LEU A 19 -7.62 13.63 -3.90
C LEU A 19 -7.24 14.00 -2.47
N VAL A 20 -7.96 13.44 -1.49
CA VAL A 20 -7.54 13.43 -0.08
C VAL A 20 -7.45 11.99 0.39
N LEU A 21 -6.32 11.63 0.97
CA LEU A 21 -6.09 10.33 1.59
C LEU A 21 -5.61 10.54 3.01
N VAL A 22 -6.36 10.00 3.97
CA VAL A 22 -6.00 10.02 5.40
C VAL A 22 -6.01 8.59 5.90
N SER A 23 -4.87 8.12 6.39
CA SER A 23 -4.71 6.76 6.88
C SER A 23 -4.21 6.77 8.32
N ASN A 24 -4.84 5.96 9.17
CA ASN A 24 -4.33 5.60 10.47
C ASN A 24 -3.94 4.12 10.42
N ARG A 25 -2.70 3.82 10.83
CA ARG A 25 -2.22 2.45 11.00
C ARG A 25 -1.96 2.19 12.46
N ASP A 26 -2.69 1.22 12.99
CA ASP A 26 -2.47 0.70 14.33
C ASP A 26 -1.40 -0.40 14.26
N GLU A 27 -0.24 -0.10 14.82
CA GLU A 27 0.96 -0.93 14.78
C GLU A 27 1.75 -0.75 16.08
N LEU A 28 2.62 -1.69 16.39
CA LEU A 28 3.52 -1.60 17.53
C LEU A 28 4.46 -0.39 17.38
N TYR A 29 4.59 0.42 18.43
CA TYR A 29 5.44 1.62 18.45
C TYR A 29 6.92 1.33 18.19
N ASP A 30 7.39 0.14 18.57
CA ASP A 30 8.77 -0.31 18.42
C ASP A 30 9.03 -1.02 17.09
N ARG A 31 8.02 -1.21 16.25
CA ARG A 31 8.21 -1.80 14.92
C ARG A 31 9.04 -0.85 14.06
N PRO A 32 10.24 -1.24 13.62
CA PRO A 32 11.12 -0.36 12.87
C PRO A 32 10.53 -0.07 11.49
N SER A 33 10.48 1.21 11.13
CA SER A 33 10.03 1.67 9.82
C SER A 33 10.77 2.93 9.39
N LYS A 34 10.79 3.19 8.09
CA LYS A 34 11.33 4.41 7.50
C LYS A 34 10.20 5.38 7.18
N ASP A 35 10.41 6.66 7.48
CA ASP A 35 9.52 7.74 7.11
C ASP A 35 9.25 7.79 5.60
N MET A 36 8.11 8.38 5.25
CA MET A 36 7.71 8.56 3.87
C MET A 36 8.71 9.45 3.13
N ALA A 37 9.33 8.89 2.10
CA ALA A 37 10.28 9.57 1.23
C ALA A 37 10.28 8.92 -0.16
N PRO A 38 10.87 9.58 -1.18
CA PRO A 38 11.23 8.91 -2.42
C PRO A 38 12.08 7.66 -2.16
N TRP A 39 11.81 6.58 -2.87
CA TRP A 39 12.56 5.33 -2.73
C TRP A 39 13.91 5.39 -3.46
N ASN A 40 14.91 4.72 -2.92
CA ASN A 40 16.25 4.70 -3.52
C ASN A 40 16.27 3.89 -4.83
N GLU A 41 15.52 2.78 -4.86
CA GLU A 41 15.45 1.91 -6.03
C GLU A 41 14.47 2.38 -7.10
N ASP A 42 13.53 3.26 -6.76
CA ASP A 42 12.62 3.90 -7.70
C ASP A 42 12.19 5.28 -7.15
N PRO A 43 12.91 6.36 -7.51
CA PRO A 43 12.60 7.71 -7.02
C PRO A 43 11.22 8.23 -7.44
N ALA A 44 10.56 7.59 -8.41
CA ALA A 44 9.20 7.91 -8.81
C ALA A 44 8.14 7.26 -7.89
N VAL A 45 8.56 6.53 -6.86
CA VAL A 45 7.70 6.02 -5.80
C VAL A 45 8.02 6.73 -4.48
N ILE A 46 6.97 7.16 -3.79
CA ILE A 46 7.01 7.83 -2.50
C ILE A 46 6.22 6.98 -1.51
N GLY A 47 6.84 6.60 -0.39
CA GLY A 47 6.19 5.78 0.63
C GLY A 47 7.13 5.47 1.78
N GLY A 48 6.57 5.08 2.93
CA GLY A 48 7.37 4.55 4.03
C GLY A 48 7.91 3.14 3.71
N ARG A 49 8.83 2.64 4.54
CA ARG A 49 9.34 1.26 4.43
C ARG A 49 9.21 0.50 5.73
N ASP A 50 8.79 -0.76 5.64
CA ASP A 50 8.83 -1.70 6.76
C ASP A 50 10.27 -2.22 6.89
N LEU A 51 10.89 -1.98 8.04
CA LEU A 51 12.26 -2.40 8.34
C LEU A 51 12.29 -3.62 9.28
N GLU A 52 11.12 -4.16 9.63
CA GLU A 52 11.01 -5.40 10.39
C GLU A 52 11.69 -6.55 9.63
N ALA A 53 12.42 -7.41 10.35
CA ALA A 53 13.15 -8.51 9.73
C ALA A 53 12.20 -9.44 8.95
N GLY A 54 12.53 -9.72 7.69
CA GLY A 54 11.69 -10.53 6.81
C GLY A 54 10.51 -9.77 6.18
N CYS A 55 10.39 -8.47 6.45
CA CYS A 55 9.47 -7.56 5.76
C CYS A 55 10.20 -6.61 4.79
N ASP A 56 11.48 -6.86 4.52
CA ASP A 56 12.36 -6.04 3.69
C ASP A 56 11.72 -5.66 2.35
N GLY A 57 11.78 -4.36 2.02
CA GLY A 57 11.18 -3.81 0.80
C GLY A 57 9.66 -3.69 0.83
N GLY A 58 9.00 -4.12 1.92
CA GLY A 58 7.58 -3.94 2.13
C GLY A 58 7.20 -2.49 2.49
N THR A 59 5.91 -2.18 2.30
CA THR A 59 5.31 -0.92 2.72
C THR A 59 3.82 -1.10 2.99
N TRP A 60 3.21 -0.18 3.72
CA TRP A 60 1.76 -0.17 3.96
C TRP A 60 1.03 0.92 3.19
N LEU A 61 1.76 1.96 2.77
CA LEU A 61 1.23 3.06 1.99
C LEU A 61 2.35 3.58 1.10
N ALA A 62 2.13 3.51 -0.20
CA ALA A 62 3.00 4.13 -1.18
C ALA A 62 2.18 4.64 -2.37
N LEU A 63 2.74 5.62 -3.05
CA LEU A 63 2.20 6.16 -4.29
C LEU A 63 3.31 6.33 -5.33
N SER A 64 2.97 6.18 -6.61
CA SER A 64 3.82 6.54 -7.73
C SER A 64 3.15 7.64 -8.53
N PRO A 65 3.60 8.91 -8.40
CA PRO A 65 3.10 10.00 -9.25
C PRO A 65 3.33 9.75 -10.73
N LEU A 66 4.42 9.08 -11.12
CA LEU A 66 4.71 8.77 -12.53
C LEU A 66 3.70 7.78 -13.12
N ARG A 67 3.31 6.76 -12.35
CA ARG A 67 2.40 5.69 -12.78
C ARG A 67 0.96 5.93 -12.36
N HIS A 68 0.68 7.05 -11.70
CA HIS A 68 -0.61 7.39 -11.11
C HIS A 68 -1.20 6.32 -10.17
N LYS A 69 -0.36 5.57 -9.46
CA LYS A 69 -0.80 4.46 -8.61
C LYS A 69 -0.66 4.77 -7.14
N ILE A 70 -1.62 4.32 -6.34
CA ILE A 70 -1.58 4.35 -4.88
C ILE A 70 -1.97 2.99 -4.34
N GLY A 71 -1.11 2.40 -3.52
CA GLY A 71 -1.42 1.16 -2.82
C GLY A 71 -1.49 1.40 -1.32
N VAL A 72 -2.54 0.88 -0.69
CA VAL A 72 -2.73 0.93 0.77
C VAL A 72 -3.05 -0.46 1.31
N LEU A 73 -2.35 -0.86 2.37
CA LEU A 73 -2.59 -2.10 3.08
C LEU A 73 -3.24 -1.83 4.43
N LEU A 74 -4.41 -2.43 4.66
CA LEU A 74 -5.11 -2.39 5.94
C LEU A 74 -5.07 -3.78 6.59
N ASN A 75 -4.83 -3.80 7.90
CA ASN A 75 -4.77 -5.03 8.67
C ASN A 75 -6.17 -5.54 9.00
N LEU A 76 -6.41 -6.85 8.81
CA LEU A 76 -7.57 -7.54 9.36
C LEU A 76 -7.11 -8.39 10.56
N PRO A 77 -7.54 -8.06 11.79
CA PRO A 77 -7.15 -8.84 12.96
C PRO A 77 -7.82 -10.24 12.94
N ASN A 78 -7.31 -11.12 13.82
CA ASN A 78 -7.95 -12.37 14.30
C ASN A 78 -7.43 -13.72 13.76
N ILE A 79 -6.53 -13.78 12.77
CA ILE A 79 -5.84 -15.05 12.42
C ILE A 79 -4.41 -14.77 11.95
N THR A 80 -3.43 -15.17 12.77
CA THR A 80 -2.01 -15.12 12.42
C THR A 80 -1.52 -16.51 12.09
N ARG A 81 -1.12 -16.74 10.84
CA ARG A 81 -0.42 -17.96 10.43
C ARG A 81 1.07 -17.81 10.74
N PRO A 82 1.71 -18.78 11.43
CA PRO A 82 3.08 -18.65 11.92
C PRO A 82 4.16 -18.57 10.82
N ASN A 83 3.83 -18.75 9.54
CA ASN A 83 4.76 -18.66 8.41
C ASN A 83 4.16 -17.87 7.23
N ALA A 84 3.30 -16.89 7.51
CA ALA A 84 2.71 -16.08 6.46
C ALA A 84 3.76 -15.22 5.76
N LYS A 85 3.63 -15.06 4.43
CA LYS A 85 4.41 -14.09 3.67
C LYS A 85 4.04 -12.65 4.08
N THR A 86 5.01 -11.75 3.94
CA THR A 86 4.83 -10.31 4.17
C THR A 86 3.88 -9.72 3.13
N ARG A 87 2.83 -9.06 3.61
CA ARG A 87 1.83 -8.38 2.77
C ARG A 87 2.37 -7.09 2.15
N GLY A 88 3.35 -6.46 2.79
CA GLY A 88 3.84 -5.14 2.38
C GLY A 88 4.47 -5.14 0.98
N ARG A 89 4.93 -6.31 0.52
CA ARG A 89 5.43 -6.50 -0.84
C ARG A 89 4.36 -6.24 -1.91
N LEU A 90 3.10 -6.59 -1.65
CA LEU A 90 2.00 -6.37 -2.58
C LEU A 90 1.81 -4.88 -2.91
N VAL A 91 1.92 -4.02 -1.90
CA VAL A 91 1.86 -2.58 -2.12
C VAL A 91 3.06 -2.11 -2.93
N ALA A 92 4.26 -2.56 -2.56
CA ALA A 92 5.49 -2.15 -3.23
C ALA A 92 5.55 -2.57 -4.70
N ASP A 93 5.16 -3.80 -4.99
CA ASP A 93 5.18 -4.32 -6.36
C ASP A 93 4.07 -3.67 -7.21
N PHE A 94 2.91 -3.32 -6.63
CA PHE A 94 1.86 -2.58 -7.34
C PHE A 94 2.31 -1.20 -7.82
N VAL A 95 2.88 -0.38 -6.94
CA VAL A 95 3.27 1.01 -7.26
C VAL A 95 4.47 1.12 -8.19
N LYS A 96 5.27 0.05 -8.31
CA LYS A 96 6.37 -0.08 -9.30
C LYS A 96 5.91 -0.69 -10.62
N SER A 97 4.74 -1.34 -10.66
CA SER A 97 4.25 -2.05 -11.83
C SER A 97 3.64 -1.10 -12.85
N ASP A 98 3.83 -1.37 -14.14
CA ASP A 98 3.12 -0.70 -15.23
C ASP A 98 1.83 -1.44 -15.65
N ALA A 99 1.56 -2.62 -15.06
CA ALA A 99 0.36 -3.40 -15.39
C ALA A 99 -0.92 -2.69 -14.91
N PRO A 100 -2.04 -2.73 -15.67
CA PRO A 100 -3.33 -2.25 -15.20
C PRO A 100 -3.73 -2.81 -13.83
N THR A 101 -4.51 -2.03 -13.07
CA THR A 101 -4.85 -2.40 -11.69
C THR A 101 -5.54 -3.77 -11.55
N ASP A 102 -6.47 -4.10 -12.44
CA ASP A 102 -7.16 -5.38 -12.48
C ASP A 102 -6.21 -6.55 -12.77
N GLU A 103 -5.33 -6.40 -13.77
CA GLU A 103 -4.31 -7.39 -14.09
C GLU A 103 -3.35 -7.64 -12.92
N TYR A 104 -2.92 -6.56 -12.24
CA TYR A 104 -2.08 -6.70 -11.07
C TYR A 104 -2.79 -7.46 -9.93
N VAL A 105 -4.03 -7.07 -9.62
CA VAL A 105 -4.85 -7.71 -8.57
C VAL A 105 -5.06 -9.20 -8.86
N ASP A 106 -5.27 -9.57 -10.13
CA ASP A 106 -5.38 -10.97 -10.52
C ASP A 106 -4.06 -11.73 -10.36
N SER A 107 -2.95 -11.13 -10.81
CA SER A 107 -1.62 -11.74 -10.72
C SER A 107 -1.16 -12.00 -9.27
N MET A 108 -1.57 -11.15 -8.33
CA MET A 108 -1.14 -11.26 -6.94
C MET A 108 -1.90 -12.31 -6.11
N LYS A 109 -3.01 -12.87 -6.62
CA LYS A 109 -3.88 -13.80 -5.86
C LYS A 109 -3.12 -14.99 -5.27
N GLY A 110 -2.16 -15.56 -6.02
CA GLY A 110 -1.32 -16.66 -5.55
C GLY A 110 -0.52 -16.28 -4.31
N TYR A 111 0.22 -15.16 -4.38
CA TYR A 111 1.00 -14.65 -3.25
C TYR A 111 0.11 -14.21 -2.08
N ALA A 112 -1.03 -13.58 -2.37
CA ALA A 112 -1.99 -13.14 -1.37
C ALA A 112 -2.53 -14.29 -0.51
N SER A 113 -2.71 -15.48 -1.09
CA SER A 113 -3.18 -16.68 -0.38
C SER A 113 -2.22 -17.21 0.70
N GLU A 114 -0.93 -16.86 0.57
CA GLU A 114 0.14 -17.21 1.50
C GLU A 114 0.33 -16.15 2.61
N CYS A 115 -0.38 -15.03 2.53
CA CYS A 115 -0.32 -13.96 3.52
C CYS A 115 -1.37 -14.17 4.64
N ASN A 116 -1.16 -13.48 5.77
CA ASN A 116 -2.25 -13.27 6.74
C ASN A 116 -3.35 -12.42 6.11
N HIS A 117 -4.59 -12.48 6.60
CA HIS A 117 -5.69 -11.68 6.06
C HIS A 117 -5.39 -10.17 6.06
N PHE A 118 -5.93 -9.48 5.06
CA PHE A 118 -5.73 -8.06 4.83
C PHE A 118 -6.81 -7.50 3.91
N VAL A 119 -6.92 -6.18 3.89
CA VAL A 119 -7.57 -5.45 2.80
C VAL A 119 -6.48 -4.71 2.05
N PHE A 120 -6.44 -4.89 0.73
CA PHE A 120 -5.58 -4.12 -0.16
C PHE A 120 -6.44 -3.18 -0.99
N ILE A 121 -6.11 -1.90 -0.94
CA ILE A 121 -6.75 -0.85 -1.72
C ILE A 121 -5.75 -0.44 -2.81
N ALA A 122 -6.04 -0.83 -4.04
CA ALA A 122 -5.30 -0.46 -5.23
C ALA A 122 -6.06 0.65 -5.95
N ILE A 123 -5.42 1.80 -6.12
CA ILE A 123 -6.01 2.97 -6.78
C ILE A 123 -5.11 3.34 -7.95
N GLU A 124 -5.71 3.53 -9.11
CA GLU A 124 -5.09 4.11 -10.29
C GLU A 124 -5.87 5.37 -10.66
N LEU A 125 -5.18 6.50 -10.65
CA LEU A 125 -5.77 7.81 -10.94
C LEU A 125 -5.72 8.04 -12.45
N ALA A 126 -6.90 8.20 -13.04
CA ALA A 126 -7.07 8.58 -14.45
C ALA A 126 -6.94 10.09 -14.67
#